data_AF-A0A250V7Q5-F1
#
_entry.id   AF-A0A250V7Q5-F1
#
_cell.length_a   1.000
_cell.length_b   1.000
_cell.length_c   1.000
_cell.angle_alpha   90.00
_cell.angle_beta   90.00
_cell.angle_gamma   90.00
#
_symmetry.space_group_name_H-M   'P 1'
#
loop_
_entity.id
_entity.type
_entity.pdbx_description
1 polymer ?
#
loop_
_entity_poly.entity_id
_entity_poly.type
_entity_poly.pdbx_seq_one_letter_code
_entity_poly.pdbx_strand_id
1 'polypeptide(L)'
;MTSQPTPTKAASGPGGPGEPGSGLQAGLKNRHLTMIAIGGVIGAGLFVGSSSGIATAGPGILLSYALVGTLVVLVMRMLGEMSAANPTSGSFSAHADRALGRWAGFSIGWLYWFFWVVVLAVEATAGAKILEGWMPGVPQWGWALIVMVVLTATNLVSVGSYGEFEFWFAGIKVVAIGAFIIVGGLAIFGVLPGVDAPKAGLGNLTEHGGFLPHGPGAILTGVLLVVFSFMGSEIATLAAGESEDPQRAVTKSTNSIIWRIGVFYLGSILVVVSLLPWNDPSIKDKGSYVAALDSLGIAHAGEIMNFIVLTSVLSCLNSGLYTASRMAFSLGERGDAPKVFSKTTSRGVPMAAIVVSVVFGFVAVFFNYKFPDSVFLFLVNSSGAVALFVWLVICFSQLRMRKIIQREAPEKLVVKMWLYPYLTWATAALIVFVLGYMLTDTEHDGRETVLLSLLVAAIVLAIAFVKQKLGGSTATEAAGVGAPVGGAKEPVDATSEA
;
A
#
# COMPACT_ATOMS: atom_id res chain seq x y z
N MET A 1 -29.10 -5.81 -40.01
CA MET A 1 -28.34 -6.45 -38.92
C MET A 1 -26.96 -6.76 -39.45
N THR A 2 -26.02 -5.83 -39.26
CA THR A 2 -24.65 -5.92 -39.78
C THR A 2 -23.74 -6.44 -38.67
N SER A 3 -23.25 -7.66 -38.83
CA SER A 3 -22.25 -8.29 -37.97
C SER A 3 -20.89 -7.63 -38.17
N GLN A 4 -20.41 -6.94 -37.13
CA GLN A 4 -19.02 -6.46 -37.03
C GLN A 4 -18.12 -7.65 -36.61
N PRO A 5 -16.95 -7.86 -37.26
CA PRO A 5 -16.03 -8.92 -36.90
C PRO A 5 -15.24 -8.53 -35.63
N THR A 6 -15.12 -9.49 -34.71
CA THR A 6 -14.27 -9.43 -33.52
C THR A 6 -12.80 -9.23 -33.91
N PRO A 7 -12.06 -8.23 -33.39
CA PRO A 7 -10.63 -8.15 -33.60
C PRO A 7 -9.94 -9.24 -32.78
N THR A 8 -9.44 -10.28 -33.46
CA THR A 8 -8.56 -11.28 -32.86
C THR A 8 -7.27 -10.58 -32.42
N LYS A 9 -6.97 -10.66 -31.12
CA LYS A 9 -5.68 -10.31 -30.52
C LYS A 9 -4.56 -10.87 -31.40
N ALA A 10 -3.68 -10.02 -31.91
CA ALA A 10 -2.49 -10.45 -32.63
C ALA A 10 -1.70 -11.39 -31.71
N ALA A 11 -1.71 -12.68 -32.05
CA ALA A 11 -0.90 -13.68 -31.41
C ALA A 11 0.56 -13.26 -31.58
N SER A 12 1.25 -13.08 -30.46
CA SER A 12 2.70 -13.10 -30.39
C SER A 12 3.20 -14.32 -31.18
N GLY A 13 3.92 -14.09 -32.28
CA GLY A 13 4.48 -15.15 -33.10
C GLY A 13 5.40 -16.06 -32.27
N PRO A 14 5.62 -17.32 -32.71
CA PRO A 14 6.51 -18.24 -32.01
C PRO A 14 7.94 -17.69 -32.10
N GLY A 15 8.46 -17.21 -30.98
CA GLY A 15 9.83 -16.74 -30.87
C GLY A 15 10.80 -17.87 -31.19
N GLY A 16 11.78 -17.60 -32.05
CA GLY A 16 12.91 -18.50 -32.32
C GLY A 16 13.72 -18.77 -31.04
N PRO A 17 14.39 -19.92 -30.94
CA PRO A 17 15.14 -20.29 -29.75
C PRO A 17 16.44 -19.47 -29.69
N GLY A 18 16.51 -18.45 -28.82
CA GLY A 18 17.75 -17.67 -28.74
C GLY A 18 17.85 -16.44 -27.85
N GLU A 19 16.81 -15.97 -27.16
CA GLU A 19 16.95 -14.85 -26.20
C GLU A 19 16.18 -15.14 -24.89
N PRO A 20 16.85 -15.22 -23.72
CA PRO A 20 16.14 -15.25 -22.45
C PRO A 20 15.50 -13.87 -22.23
N GLY A 21 14.17 -13.81 -22.32
CA GLY A 21 13.41 -12.57 -22.14
C GLY A 21 13.77 -11.86 -20.83
N SER A 22 14.25 -10.63 -20.93
CA SER A 22 14.75 -9.79 -19.83
C SER A 22 13.66 -9.13 -18.98
N GLY A 23 12.46 -9.72 -18.92
CA GLY A 23 11.29 -9.15 -18.26
C GLY A 23 10.79 -9.95 -17.06
N LEU A 24 9.94 -9.33 -16.24
CA LEU A 24 9.16 -10.03 -15.21
C LEU A 24 8.20 -11.02 -15.91
N GLN A 25 8.19 -12.28 -15.47
CA GLN A 25 7.23 -13.26 -15.99
C GLN A 25 5.84 -13.05 -15.37
N ALA A 26 4.80 -13.10 -16.20
CA ALA A 26 3.40 -13.02 -15.76
C ALA A 26 2.95 -14.36 -15.13
N GLY A 27 3.34 -14.60 -13.87
CA GLY A 27 2.99 -15.82 -13.14
C GLY A 27 1.66 -15.79 -12.38
N LEU A 28 1.02 -14.62 -12.24
CA LEU A 28 -0.19 -14.44 -11.44
C LEU A 28 -1.45 -14.38 -12.31
N LYS A 29 -2.47 -15.13 -11.91
CA LYS A 29 -3.81 -15.10 -12.53
C LYS A 29 -4.60 -13.89 -12.01
N ASN A 30 -5.61 -13.44 -12.75
CA ASN A 30 -6.53 -12.36 -12.29
C ASN A 30 -7.15 -12.64 -10.90
N ARG A 31 -7.43 -13.91 -10.59
CA ARG A 31 -7.90 -14.31 -9.25
C ARG A 31 -6.86 -14.03 -8.16
N HIS A 32 -5.58 -14.27 -8.44
CA HIS A 32 -4.48 -14.02 -7.51
C HIS A 32 -4.31 -12.53 -7.29
N LEU A 33 -4.29 -11.73 -8.36
CA LEU A 33 -4.24 -10.26 -8.27
C LEU A 33 -5.42 -9.69 -7.45
N THR A 34 -6.61 -10.25 -7.64
CA THR A 34 -7.80 -9.85 -6.86
C THR A 34 -7.66 -10.23 -5.38
N MET A 35 -7.11 -11.40 -5.05
CA MET A 35 -6.94 -11.82 -3.66
C MET A 35 -5.78 -11.13 -2.95
N ILE A 36 -4.67 -10.88 -3.65
CA ILE A 36 -3.58 -10.01 -3.18
C ILE A 36 -4.14 -8.63 -2.83
N ALA A 37 -4.97 -8.09 -3.72
CA ALA A 37 -5.66 -6.84 -3.48
C ALA A 37 -6.62 -6.89 -2.28
N ILE A 38 -7.33 -8.01 -2.05
CA ILE A 38 -8.33 -8.16 -0.97
C ILE A 38 -7.67 -8.37 0.39
N GLY A 39 -6.77 -9.35 0.50
CA GLY A 39 -6.23 -9.81 1.77
C GLY A 39 -4.79 -9.43 2.03
N GLY A 40 -4.00 -9.14 1.00
CA GLY A 40 -2.57 -8.78 1.14
C GLY A 40 -2.34 -7.42 1.80
N VAL A 41 -3.39 -6.62 1.94
CA VAL A 41 -3.36 -5.29 2.59
C VAL A 41 -3.86 -5.36 4.04
N ILE A 42 -4.63 -6.40 4.38
CA ILE A 42 -5.10 -6.60 5.75
C ILE A 42 -3.97 -7.31 6.50
N GLY A 43 -3.29 -6.56 7.37
CA GLY A 43 -2.14 -7.03 8.14
C GLY A 43 -2.17 -6.54 9.58
N ALA A 44 -0.98 -6.32 10.15
CA ALA A 44 -0.80 -5.82 11.50
C ALA A 44 -1.47 -4.46 11.70
N GLY A 45 -1.62 -3.63 10.67
CA GLY A 45 -2.30 -2.34 10.76
C GLY A 45 -3.71 -2.43 11.36
N LEU A 46 -4.51 -3.41 10.90
CA LEU A 46 -5.84 -3.65 11.44
C LEU A 46 -5.79 -4.30 12.83
N PHE A 47 -5.11 -5.45 12.97
CA PHE A 47 -5.23 -6.27 14.18
C PHE A 47 -4.41 -5.77 15.37
N VAL A 48 -3.22 -5.23 15.09
CA VAL A 48 -2.27 -4.75 16.10
C VAL A 48 -2.33 -3.23 16.19
N GLY A 49 -2.27 -2.53 15.05
CA GLY A 49 -2.28 -1.07 14.98
C GLY A 49 -3.56 -0.43 15.51
N SER A 50 -4.73 -1.08 15.34
CA SER A 50 -5.99 -0.55 15.87
C SER A 50 -6.01 -0.44 17.39
N SER A 51 -5.25 -1.26 18.13
CA SER A 51 -5.15 -1.12 19.59
C SER A 51 -4.57 0.24 20.00
N SER A 52 -3.51 0.68 19.32
CA SER A 52 -2.95 2.01 19.50
C SER A 52 -3.92 3.10 19.03
N GLY A 53 -4.60 2.88 17.91
CA GLY A 53 -5.59 3.85 17.40
C GLY A 53 -6.76 4.06 18.37
N ILE A 54 -7.27 2.97 18.96
CA ILE A 54 -8.32 2.99 19.98
C ILE A 54 -7.82 3.67 21.26
N ALA A 55 -6.58 3.38 21.69
CA ALA A 55 -5.99 4.04 22.85
C ALA A 55 -5.80 5.56 22.65
N THR A 56 -5.52 6.00 21.42
CA THR A 56 -5.30 7.43 21.10
C THR A 56 -6.61 8.20 20.88
N ALA A 57 -7.58 7.62 20.16
CA ALA A 57 -8.79 8.35 19.74
C ALA A 57 -10.08 7.89 20.43
N GLY A 58 -10.03 6.83 21.26
CA GLY A 58 -11.21 6.20 21.82
C GLY A 58 -12.17 5.68 20.73
N PRO A 59 -13.49 5.70 20.97
CA PRO A 59 -14.50 5.37 19.95
C PRO A 59 -14.43 6.27 18.70
N GLY A 60 -13.90 7.50 18.86
CA GLY A 60 -13.63 8.45 17.80
C GLY A 60 -12.73 7.94 16.69
N ILE A 61 -11.96 6.86 16.92
CA ILE A 61 -11.16 6.20 15.89
C ILE A 61 -11.99 5.78 14.67
N LEU A 62 -13.29 5.49 14.85
CA LEU A 62 -14.22 5.19 13.75
C LEU A 62 -14.32 6.35 12.76
N LEU A 63 -14.27 7.60 13.23
CA LEU A 63 -14.26 8.77 12.36
C LEU A 63 -12.95 8.89 11.60
N SER A 64 -11.82 8.54 12.21
CA SER A 64 -10.52 8.47 11.53
C SER A 64 -10.55 7.43 10.40
N TYR A 65 -11.08 6.22 10.65
CA TYR A 65 -11.27 5.19 9.63
C TYR A 65 -12.23 5.62 8.51
N ALA A 66 -13.32 6.32 8.83
CA ALA A 66 -14.25 6.83 7.83
C ALA A 66 -13.61 7.94 6.96
N LEU A 67 -12.87 8.86 7.59
CA LEU A 67 -12.16 9.95 6.92
C LEU A 67 -11.10 9.39 5.96
N VAL A 68 -10.23 8.53 6.45
CA VAL A 68 -9.16 7.93 5.64
C VAL A 68 -9.71 6.96 4.61
N GLY A 69 -10.73 6.17 4.96
CA GLY A 69 -11.43 5.32 3.99
C GLY A 69 -11.99 6.12 2.82
N THR A 70 -12.54 7.30 3.10
CA THR A 70 -12.99 8.23 2.05
C THR A 70 -11.81 8.72 1.20
N LEU A 71 -10.70 9.14 1.82
CA LEU A 71 -9.48 9.53 1.11
C LEU A 71 -8.99 8.41 0.18
N VAL A 72 -8.91 7.18 0.68
CA VAL A 72 -8.48 6.00 -0.08
C VAL A 72 -9.38 5.80 -1.30
N VAL A 73 -10.70 5.79 -1.13
CA VAL A 73 -11.64 5.60 -2.25
C VAL A 73 -11.42 6.65 -3.34
N LEU A 74 -11.24 7.91 -2.96
CA LEU A 74 -10.99 9.00 -3.91
C LEU A 74 -9.64 8.87 -4.61
N VAL A 75 -8.56 8.56 -3.87
CA VAL A 75 -7.22 8.35 -4.42
C VAL A 75 -7.19 7.14 -5.37
N MET A 76 -7.84 6.03 -5.00
CA MET A 76 -7.94 4.86 -5.85
C MET A 76 -8.76 5.15 -7.12
N ARG A 77 -9.81 5.99 -7.02
CA ARG A 77 -10.53 6.42 -8.22
C ARG A 77 -9.66 7.28 -9.15
N MET A 78 -8.83 8.16 -8.60
CA MET A 78 -7.86 8.96 -9.36
C MET A 78 -6.80 8.08 -10.05
N LEU A 79 -6.24 7.11 -9.32
CA LEU A 79 -5.31 6.13 -9.87
C LEU A 79 -5.94 5.28 -10.97
N GLY A 80 -7.18 4.85 -10.78
CA GLY A 80 -7.92 4.05 -11.75
C GLY A 80 -8.18 4.82 -13.05
N GLU A 81 -8.46 6.12 -12.96
CA GLU A 81 -8.54 7.01 -14.13
C GLU A 81 -7.21 7.06 -14.90
N MET A 82 -6.11 7.36 -14.22
CA MET A 82 -4.80 7.48 -14.88
C MET A 82 -4.33 6.15 -15.48
N SER A 83 -4.53 5.06 -14.75
CA SER A 83 -4.09 3.71 -15.15
C SER A 83 -4.92 3.14 -16.29
N ALA A 84 -6.24 3.40 -16.32
CA ALA A 84 -7.09 2.98 -17.43
C ALA A 84 -6.79 3.76 -18.71
N ALA A 85 -6.42 5.04 -18.61
CA ALA A 85 -6.09 5.87 -19.77
C ALA A 85 -4.68 5.64 -20.31
N ASN A 86 -3.74 5.27 -19.44
CA ASN A 86 -2.36 4.95 -19.80
C ASN A 86 -1.90 3.72 -19.00
N PRO A 87 -2.21 2.49 -19.45
CA PRO A 87 -1.71 1.29 -18.82
C PRO A 87 -0.21 1.16 -19.10
N THR A 88 0.61 1.84 -18.31
CA THR A 88 2.04 1.61 -18.25
C THR A 88 2.30 0.54 -17.19
N SER A 89 3.14 -0.45 -17.52
CA SER A 89 3.65 -1.46 -16.57
C SER A 89 4.40 -0.85 -15.37
N GLY A 90 4.70 0.44 -15.44
CA GLY A 90 5.22 1.24 -14.34
C GLY A 90 4.10 1.72 -13.43
N SER A 91 4.22 1.38 -12.15
CA SER A 91 3.43 1.83 -11.00
C SER A 91 3.05 3.33 -11.00
N PHE A 92 2.22 3.80 -10.06
CA PHE A 92 1.85 5.22 -9.94
C PHE A 92 3.02 6.21 -9.88
N SER A 93 4.25 5.75 -9.58
CA SER A 93 5.47 6.55 -9.77
C SER A 93 5.75 6.90 -11.24
N ALA A 94 5.42 6.03 -12.20
CA ALA A 94 5.49 6.35 -13.64
C ALA A 94 4.40 7.34 -14.07
N HIS A 95 3.20 7.25 -13.50
CA HIS A 95 2.16 8.26 -13.69
C HIS A 95 2.65 9.64 -13.22
N ALA A 96 3.27 9.70 -12.04
CA ALA A 96 3.83 10.94 -11.52
C ALA A 96 5.00 11.48 -12.36
N ASP A 97 5.86 10.60 -12.88
CA ASP A 97 6.93 10.97 -13.82
C ASP A 97 6.36 11.68 -15.04
N ARG A 98 5.38 11.06 -15.71
CA ARG A 98 4.73 11.65 -16.89
C ARG A 98 3.97 12.94 -16.57
N ALA A 99 3.34 13.01 -15.40
CA ALA A 99 2.49 14.13 -15.03
C ALA A 99 3.28 15.36 -14.58
N LEU A 100 4.25 15.15 -13.69
CA LEU A 100 4.93 16.22 -12.93
C LEU A 100 6.44 16.28 -13.21
N GLY A 101 6.97 15.28 -13.91
CA GLY A 101 8.37 15.16 -14.30
C GLY A 101 9.12 14.10 -13.50
N ARG A 102 10.32 13.78 -13.98
CA ARG A 102 11.20 12.72 -13.46
C ARG A 102 11.49 12.80 -11.95
N TRP A 103 11.58 14.02 -11.40
CA TRP A 103 11.78 14.21 -9.95
C TRP A 103 10.64 13.60 -9.11
N ALA A 104 9.39 13.71 -9.58
CA ALA A 104 8.23 13.21 -8.88
C ALA A 104 8.16 11.69 -8.95
N GLY A 105 8.45 11.13 -10.13
CA GLY A 105 8.52 9.69 -10.33
C GLY A 105 9.60 9.02 -9.49
N PHE A 106 10.81 9.60 -9.45
CA PHE A 106 11.89 9.15 -8.57
C PHE A 106 11.47 9.21 -7.10
N SER A 107 10.95 10.36 -6.66
CA SER A 107 10.71 10.62 -5.23
C SER A 107 9.63 9.71 -4.66
N ILE A 108 8.50 9.61 -5.35
CA ILE A 108 7.40 8.73 -4.94
C ILE A 108 7.83 7.27 -4.98
N GLY A 109 8.60 6.85 -5.99
CA GLY A 109 9.05 5.47 -6.09
C GLY A 109 9.91 5.06 -4.88
N TRP A 110 10.85 5.91 -4.46
CA TRP A 110 11.67 5.65 -3.28
C TRP A 110 10.90 5.74 -1.97
N LEU A 111 10.01 6.73 -1.83
CA LEU A 111 9.12 6.85 -0.67
C LEU A 111 8.21 5.63 -0.52
N TYR A 112 7.67 5.12 -1.62
CA TYR A 112 6.85 3.92 -1.60
C TYR A 112 7.65 2.64 -1.33
N TRP A 113 8.85 2.52 -1.90
CA TRP A 113 9.74 1.42 -1.58
C TRP A 113 10.10 1.42 -0.09
N PHE A 114 10.43 2.59 0.46
CA PHE A 114 10.69 2.78 1.89
C PHE A 114 9.49 2.37 2.75
N PHE A 115 8.28 2.82 2.40
CA PHE A 115 7.05 2.43 3.08
C PHE A 115 6.95 0.90 3.20
N TRP A 116 7.09 0.17 2.09
CA TRP A 116 6.93 -1.28 2.12
C TRP A 116 8.04 -2.00 2.87
N VAL A 117 9.27 -1.49 2.82
CA VAL A 117 10.38 -2.02 3.62
C VAL A 117 10.10 -1.86 5.13
N VAL A 118 9.50 -0.74 5.55
CA VAL A 118 9.07 -0.55 6.93
C VAL A 118 7.93 -1.52 7.30
N VAL A 119 6.96 -1.72 6.39
CA VAL A 119 5.89 -2.72 6.58
C VAL A 119 6.48 -4.11 6.83
N LEU A 120 7.54 -4.53 6.13
CA LEU A 120 8.19 -5.82 6.40
C LEU A 120 8.59 -5.99 7.86
N ALA A 121 9.17 -4.94 8.46
CA ALA A 121 9.58 -4.98 9.85
C ALA A 121 8.38 -4.97 10.82
N VAL A 122 7.37 -4.16 10.55
CA VAL A 122 6.14 -4.08 11.36
C VAL A 122 5.41 -5.43 11.38
N GLU A 123 5.21 -6.04 10.22
CA GLU A 123 4.52 -7.32 10.08
C GLU A 123 5.34 -8.47 10.69
N ALA A 124 6.67 -8.48 10.49
CA ALA A 124 7.56 -9.49 11.08
C ALA A 124 7.52 -9.42 12.61
N THR A 125 7.56 -8.21 13.16
CA THR A 125 7.51 -7.95 14.61
C THR A 125 6.18 -8.40 15.20
N ALA A 126 5.06 -8.10 14.53
CA ALA A 126 3.74 -8.51 14.96
C ALA A 126 3.59 -10.03 14.99
N GLY A 127 3.99 -10.72 13.91
CA GLY A 127 3.98 -12.18 13.87
C GLY A 127 4.91 -12.80 14.90
N ALA A 128 6.08 -12.20 15.13
CA ALA A 128 7.04 -12.66 16.11
C ALA A 128 6.51 -12.58 17.55
N LYS A 129 5.77 -11.52 17.91
CA LYS A 129 5.17 -11.37 19.24
C LYS A 129 4.17 -12.51 19.53
N ILE A 130 3.40 -12.93 18.52
CA ILE A 130 2.46 -14.05 18.64
C ILE A 130 3.23 -15.37 18.84
N LEU A 131 4.24 -15.62 18.00
CA LEU A 131 5.05 -16.84 18.07
C LEU A 131 5.84 -16.96 19.38
N GLU A 132 6.37 -15.85 19.90
CA GLU A 132 7.01 -15.78 21.20
C GLU A 132 6.03 -16.12 22.33
N GLY A 133 4.78 -15.64 22.25
CA GLY A 133 3.74 -16.01 23.20
C GLY A 133 3.44 -17.51 23.25
N TRP A 134 3.49 -18.19 22.10
CA TRP A 134 3.30 -19.65 22.02
C TRP A 134 4.54 -20.46 22.40
N MET A 135 5.72 -19.93 22.07
CA MET A 135 7.01 -20.59 22.30
C MET A 135 8.02 -19.57 22.85
N PRO A 136 8.02 -19.33 24.16
CA PRO A 136 8.88 -18.33 24.81
C PRO A 136 10.38 -18.70 24.78
N GLY A 137 10.72 -19.92 24.37
CA GLY A 137 12.10 -20.40 24.26
C GLY A 137 12.91 -19.71 23.15
N VAL A 138 12.26 -18.99 22.24
CA VAL A 138 12.91 -18.17 21.21
C VAL A 138 12.47 -16.72 21.42
N PRO A 139 13.40 -15.76 21.59
CA PRO A 139 13.04 -14.37 21.81
C PRO A 139 12.39 -13.76 20.56
N GLN A 140 11.60 -12.71 20.73
CA GLN A 140 10.88 -12.01 19.66
C GLN A 140 11.73 -11.75 18.40
N TRP A 141 12.95 -11.21 18.56
CA TRP A 141 13.82 -10.92 17.42
C TRP A 141 14.24 -12.18 16.65
N GLY A 142 14.38 -13.32 17.34
CA GLY A 142 14.67 -14.62 16.75
C GLY A 142 13.50 -15.11 15.92
N TRP A 143 12.27 -14.96 16.42
CA TRP A 143 11.07 -15.25 15.64
C TRP A 143 10.92 -14.35 14.43
N ALA A 144 11.17 -13.04 14.56
CA ALA A 144 11.15 -12.11 13.45
C ALA A 144 12.19 -12.49 12.38
N LEU A 145 13.39 -12.90 12.81
CA LEU A 145 14.45 -13.40 11.91
C LEU A 145 14.00 -14.65 11.15
N ILE A 146 13.45 -15.64 11.86
CA ILE A 146 12.96 -16.89 11.26
C ILE A 146 11.86 -16.60 10.22
N VAL A 147 10.87 -15.78 10.58
CA VAL A 147 9.76 -15.41 9.69
C VAL A 147 10.28 -14.73 8.42
N MET A 148 11.18 -13.76 8.56
CA MET A 148 11.76 -13.03 7.42
C MET A 148 12.59 -13.95 6.51
N VAL A 149 13.40 -14.86 7.09
CA VAL A 149 14.19 -15.83 6.31
C VAL A 149 13.29 -16.79 5.55
N VAL A 150 12.28 -17.37 6.21
CA VAL A 150 11.33 -18.30 5.59
C VAL A 150 10.58 -17.61 4.45
N LEU A 151 10.07 -16.40 4.67
CA LEU A 151 9.34 -15.66 3.63
C LEU A 151 10.25 -15.20 2.49
N THR A 152 11.50 -14.85 2.77
CA THR A 152 12.47 -14.56 1.70
C THR A 152 12.72 -15.80 0.85
N ALA A 153 12.90 -16.97 1.49
CA ALA A 153 13.12 -18.23 0.79
C ALA A 153 11.93 -18.61 -0.12
N THR A 154 10.68 -18.45 0.36
CA THR A 154 9.49 -18.75 -0.45
C THR A 154 9.38 -17.81 -1.66
N ASN A 155 9.70 -16.52 -1.50
CA ASN A 155 9.70 -15.54 -2.60
C ASN A 155 10.77 -15.83 -3.67
N LEU A 156 11.90 -16.43 -3.29
CA LEU A 156 12.98 -16.75 -4.22
C LEU A 156 12.71 -18.03 -5.04
N VAL A 157 11.84 -18.93 -4.58
CA VAL A 157 11.60 -20.23 -5.23
C VAL A 157 10.61 -20.12 -6.41
N SER A 158 9.43 -19.52 -6.22
CA SER A 158 8.44 -19.35 -7.31
C SER A 158 7.32 -18.34 -6.97
N VAL A 159 7.15 -17.33 -7.83
CA VAL A 159 6.05 -16.34 -7.76
C VAL A 159 4.67 -16.99 -7.98
N GLY A 160 4.61 -18.17 -8.60
CA GLY A 160 3.35 -18.90 -8.84
C GLY A 160 2.80 -19.59 -7.59
N SER A 161 3.69 -20.14 -6.74
CA SER A 161 3.29 -20.74 -5.46
C SER A 161 2.75 -19.69 -4.49
N TYR A 162 3.30 -18.46 -4.55
CA TYR A 162 2.80 -17.30 -3.80
C TYR A 162 1.32 -17.04 -4.03
N GLY A 163 0.88 -16.97 -5.29
CA GLY A 163 -0.51 -16.60 -5.60
C GLY A 163 -1.54 -17.56 -5.00
N GLU A 164 -1.20 -18.85 -4.87
CA GLU A 164 -2.05 -19.85 -4.22
C GLU A 164 -2.05 -19.73 -2.69
N PHE A 165 -0.90 -19.54 -2.04
CA PHE A 165 -0.86 -19.30 -0.59
C PHE A 165 -1.65 -18.05 -0.20
N GLU A 166 -1.48 -16.97 -0.97
CA GLU A 166 -2.19 -15.73 -0.73
C GLU A 166 -3.70 -15.87 -0.90
N PHE A 167 -4.14 -16.67 -1.88
CA PHE A 167 -5.56 -16.96 -2.07
C PHE A 167 -6.19 -17.56 -0.81
N TRP A 168 -5.54 -18.56 -0.22
CA TRP A 168 -6.03 -19.21 1.00
C TRP A 168 -5.94 -18.30 2.23
N PHE A 169 -4.81 -17.60 2.41
CA PHE A 169 -4.61 -16.70 3.55
C PHE A 169 -5.61 -15.54 3.52
N ALA A 170 -5.84 -14.92 2.36
CA ALA A 170 -6.86 -13.88 2.21
C ALA A 170 -8.28 -14.41 2.51
N GLY A 171 -8.59 -15.64 2.10
CA GLY A 171 -9.88 -16.29 2.41
C GLY A 171 -10.11 -16.46 3.92
N ILE A 172 -9.11 -16.94 4.65
CA ILE A 172 -9.17 -17.13 6.11
C ILE A 172 -9.50 -15.81 6.81
N LYS A 173 -8.82 -14.71 6.45
CA LYS A 173 -9.04 -13.38 7.07
C LYS A 173 -10.47 -12.89 6.87
N VAL A 174 -11.00 -13.01 5.66
CA VAL A 174 -12.36 -12.54 5.33
C VAL A 174 -13.40 -13.29 6.17
N VAL A 175 -13.28 -14.61 6.24
CA VAL A 175 -14.19 -15.45 7.05
C VAL A 175 -14.04 -15.12 8.53
N ALA A 176 -12.80 -14.97 9.02
CA ALA A 176 -12.53 -14.64 10.41
C ALA A 176 -13.13 -13.31 10.85
N ILE A 177 -12.93 -12.24 10.06
CA ILE A 177 -13.49 -10.92 10.38
C ILE A 177 -15.02 -10.96 10.30
N GLY A 178 -15.59 -11.66 9.31
CA GLY A 178 -17.03 -11.85 9.23
C GLY A 178 -17.59 -12.57 10.45
N ALA A 179 -16.95 -13.66 10.88
CA ALA A 179 -17.32 -14.41 12.09
C ALA A 179 -17.18 -13.56 13.35
N PHE A 180 -16.09 -12.79 13.48
CA PHE A 180 -15.87 -11.86 14.59
C PHE A 180 -16.98 -10.81 14.69
N ILE A 181 -17.38 -10.22 13.56
CA ILE A 181 -18.48 -9.22 13.53
C ILE A 181 -19.81 -9.87 13.94
N ILE A 182 -20.10 -11.08 13.47
CA ILE A 182 -21.34 -11.79 13.82
C ILE A 182 -21.36 -12.14 15.30
N VAL A 183 -20.31 -12.82 15.80
CA VAL A 183 -20.23 -13.25 17.21
C VAL A 183 -20.24 -12.05 18.14
N GLY A 184 -19.44 -11.02 17.84
CA GLY A 184 -19.42 -9.79 18.62
C GLY A 184 -20.73 -9.02 18.57
N GLY A 185 -21.37 -8.94 17.40
CA GLY A 185 -22.70 -8.35 17.25
C GLY A 185 -23.75 -9.06 18.11
N LEU A 186 -23.79 -10.39 18.08
CA LEU A 186 -24.68 -11.17 18.94
C LEU A 186 -24.43 -10.91 20.43
N ALA A 187 -23.16 -10.77 20.84
CA ALA A 187 -22.80 -10.46 22.22
C ALA A 187 -23.22 -9.03 22.62
N ILE A 188 -23.02 -8.03 21.76
CA ILE A 188 -23.43 -6.63 22.00
C ILE A 188 -24.95 -6.53 22.23
N PHE A 189 -25.75 -7.33 21.53
CA PHE A 189 -27.20 -7.36 21.69
C PHE A 189 -27.70 -8.36 22.75
N GLY A 190 -26.80 -9.05 23.46
CA GLY A 190 -27.15 -10.00 24.52
C GLY A 190 -27.87 -11.27 24.04
N VAL A 191 -27.71 -11.63 22.76
CA VAL A 191 -28.38 -12.79 22.13
C VAL A 191 -27.41 -13.94 21.81
N LEU A 192 -26.14 -13.82 22.21
CA LEU A 192 -25.15 -14.88 22.00
C LEU A 192 -25.40 -16.06 22.96
N PRO A 193 -25.76 -17.26 22.47
CA PRO A 193 -26.11 -18.37 23.34
C PRO A 193 -24.94 -18.84 24.21
N GLY A 194 -25.18 -19.02 25.51
CA GLY A 194 -24.20 -19.58 26.45
C GLY A 194 -23.03 -18.64 26.80
N VAL A 195 -23.15 -17.35 26.49
CA VAL A 195 -22.13 -16.34 26.79
C VAL A 195 -22.78 -15.17 27.53
N ASP A 196 -22.37 -14.97 28.78
CA ASP A 196 -22.69 -13.77 29.55
C ASP A 196 -21.57 -12.74 29.34
N ALA A 197 -21.84 -11.72 28.52
CA ALA A 197 -20.91 -10.64 28.22
C ALA A 197 -21.38 -9.31 28.86
N PRO A 198 -21.32 -9.15 30.20
CA PRO A 198 -21.87 -7.97 30.88
C PRO A 198 -21.16 -6.67 30.54
N LYS A 199 -19.93 -6.75 30.02
CA LYS A 199 -19.17 -5.59 29.54
C LYS A 199 -19.54 -5.19 28.10
N ALA A 200 -20.23 -6.05 27.34
CA ALA A 200 -20.57 -5.78 25.96
C ALA A 200 -21.81 -4.89 25.86
N GLY A 201 -21.74 -3.86 25.04
CA GLY A 201 -22.87 -2.98 24.79
C GLY A 201 -22.48 -1.70 24.05
N LEU A 202 -23.45 -1.12 23.34
CA LEU A 202 -23.25 0.16 22.65
C LEU A 202 -22.96 1.32 23.63
N GLY A 203 -23.27 1.16 24.92
CA GLY A 203 -22.92 2.12 25.98
C GLY A 203 -21.41 2.39 26.05
N ASN A 204 -20.56 1.42 25.71
CA ASN A 204 -19.10 1.60 25.69
C ASN A 204 -18.64 2.72 24.73
N LEU A 205 -19.45 3.08 23.74
CA LEU A 205 -19.16 4.19 22.81
C LEU A 205 -19.25 5.56 23.48
N THR A 206 -19.93 5.68 24.62
CA THR A 206 -20.24 6.98 25.24
C THR A 206 -20.00 7.04 26.74
N GLU A 207 -20.04 5.92 27.46
CA GLU A 207 -20.00 5.89 28.92
C GLU A 207 -18.61 6.14 29.52
N HIS A 208 -17.54 5.91 28.74
CA HIS A 208 -16.15 6.03 29.20
C HIS A 208 -15.51 7.34 28.77
N GLY A 209 -16.16 8.47 29.09
CA GLY A 209 -15.69 9.81 28.71
C GLY A 209 -16.26 10.36 27.41
N GLY A 210 -17.35 9.77 26.90
CA GLY A 210 -17.99 10.18 25.65
C GLY A 210 -17.40 9.50 24.40
N PHE A 211 -17.95 9.85 23.24
CA PHE A 211 -17.48 9.32 21.96
C PHE A 211 -16.11 9.86 21.54
N LEU A 212 -15.76 11.06 22.01
CA LEU A 212 -14.48 11.73 21.78
C LEU A 212 -13.81 12.05 23.12
N PRO A 213 -13.34 11.03 23.86
CA PRO A 213 -12.80 11.22 25.21
C PRO A 213 -11.53 12.08 25.23
N HIS A 214 -10.77 12.07 24.14
CA HIS A 214 -9.57 12.91 23.93
C HIS A 214 -9.86 14.15 23.07
N GLY A 215 -11.14 14.50 22.88
CA GLY A 215 -11.57 15.62 22.05
C GLY A 215 -11.51 15.35 20.54
N PRO A 216 -12.02 16.29 19.72
CA PRO A 216 -12.11 16.12 18.26
C PRO A 216 -10.74 16.08 17.57
N GLY A 217 -9.72 16.70 18.17
CA GLY A 217 -8.35 16.67 17.66
C GLY A 217 -7.77 15.26 17.55
N ALA A 218 -8.18 14.36 18.45
CA ALA A 218 -7.72 12.97 18.48
C ALA A 218 -8.09 12.19 17.20
N ILE A 219 -9.18 12.58 16.52
CA ILE A 219 -9.57 12.02 15.22
C ILE A 219 -8.42 12.18 14.21
N LEU A 220 -7.76 13.34 14.21
CA LEU A 220 -6.67 13.65 13.30
C LEU A 220 -5.36 12.98 13.72
N THR A 221 -5.11 12.82 15.02
CA THR A 221 -3.92 12.10 15.52
C THR A 221 -3.94 10.62 15.13
N GLY A 222 -5.12 9.98 15.12
CA GLY A 222 -5.27 8.59 14.67
C GLY A 222 -5.11 8.38 13.16
N VAL A 223 -5.09 9.45 12.34
CA VAL A 223 -5.09 9.33 10.87
C VAL A 223 -3.87 8.58 10.35
N LEU A 224 -2.66 8.76 10.91
CA LEU A 224 -1.46 8.09 10.37
C LEU A 224 -1.51 6.57 10.54
N LEU A 225 -1.94 6.10 11.72
CA LEU A 225 -2.15 4.67 12.01
C LEU A 225 -3.16 4.06 11.04
N VAL A 226 -4.24 4.80 10.78
CA VAL A 226 -5.30 4.39 9.87
C VAL A 226 -4.82 4.39 8.42
N VAL A 227 -4.10 5.43 7.97
CA VAL A 227 -3.53 5.53 6.62
C VAL A 227 -2.58 4.37 6.35
N PHE A 228 -1.71 4.03 7.32
CA PHE A 228 -0.84 2.87 7.24
C PHE A 228 -1.63 1.59 6.94
N SER A 229 -2.78 1.41 7.60
CA SER A 229 -3.64 0.23 7.44
C SER A 229 -4.29 0.12 6.04
N PHE A 230 -4.37 1.21 5.28
CA PHE A 230 -5.05 1.21 3.97
C PHE A 230 -4.11 1.21 2.76
N MET A 231 -2.81 1.43 2.97
CA MET A 231 -1.84 1.37 1.88
C MET A 231 -1.74 -0.04 1.32
N GLY A 232 -1.69 -0.16 -0.01
CA GLY A 232 -1.73 -1.43 -0.75
C GLY A 232 -3.03 -1.60 -1.54
N SER A 233 -4.06 -0.82 -1.23
CA SER A 233 -5.30 -0.75 -2.03
C SER A 233 -5.05 -0.33 -3.49
N GLU A 234 -3.94 0.37 -3.75
CA GLU A 234 -3.49 0.79 -5.08
C GLU A 234 -3.07 -0.38 -5.97
N ILE A 235 -2.60 -1.50 -5.41
CA ILE A 235 -2.21 -2.68 -6.18
C ILE A 235 -3.41 -3.20 -6.97
N ALA A 236 -4.58 -3.24 -6.32
CA ALA A 236 -5.85 -3.63 -6.93
C ALA A 236 -6.23 -2.72 -8.10
N THR A 237 -6.00 -1.43 -7.91
CA THR A 237 -6.41 -0.39 -8.85
C THR A 237 -5.48 -0.34 -10.07
N LEU A 238 -4.18 -0.54 -9.87
CA LEU A 238 -3.20 -0.67 -10.95
C LEU A 238 -3.52 -1.89 -11.81
N ALA A 239 -3.73 -3.06 -11.18
CA ALA A 239 -4.11 -4.29 -11.89
C ALA A 239 -5.45 -4.14 -12.64
N ALA A 240 -6.40 -3.40 -12.06
CA ALA A 240 -7.67 -3.11 -12.72
C ALA A 240 -7.50 -2.19 -13.95
N GLY A 241 -6.53 -1.27 -13.93
CA GLY A 241 -6.20 -0.41 -15.06
C GLY A 241 -5.61 -1.16 -16.25
N GLU A 242 -4.93 -2.29 -16.01
CA GLU A 242 -4.33 -3.16 -17.03
C GLU A 242 -5.30 -4.24 -17.57
N SER A 243 -6.54 -4.26 -17.11
CA SER A 243 -7.54 -5.28 -17.49
C SER A 243 -8.11 -5.05 -18.90
N GLU A 244 -8.68 -6.09 -19.52
CA GLU A 244 -9.31 -6.00 -20.85
C GLU A 244 -10.49 -4.99 -20.90
N ASP A 245 -11.22 -4.87 -19.79
CA ASP A 245 -12.25 -3.84 -19.57
C ASP A 245 -11.87 -3.01 -18.32
N PRO A 246 -11.01 -1.99 -18.46
CA PRO A 246 -10.55 -1.17 -17.34
C PRO A 246 -11.69 -0.44 -16.64
N GLN A 247 -12.73 -0.04 -17.37
CA GLN A 247 -13.85 0.71 -16.80
C GLN A 247 -14.61 -0.13 -15.77
N ARG A 248 -14.97 -1.35 -16.16
CA ARG A 248 -15.65 -2.30 -15.28
C ARG A 248 -14.73 -2.79 -14.18
N ALA A 249 -13.47 -3.09 -14.49
CA ALA A 249 -12.49 -3.59 -13.53
C ALA A 249 -12.20 -2.56 -12.42
N VAL A 250 -11.94 -1.29 -12.78
CA VAL A 250 -11.70 -0.22 -11.81
C VAL A 250 -12.94 0.01 -10.95
N THR A 251 -14.14 0.05 -11.55
CA THR A 251 -15.39 0.24 -10.80
C THR A 251 -15.61 -0.90 -9.79
N LYS A 252 -15.39 -2.16 -10.20
CA LYS A 252 -15.46 -3.32 -9.30
C LYS A 252 -14.43 -3.24 -8.18
N SER A 253 -13.20 -2.81 -8.49
CA SER A 253 -12.13 -2.61 -7.51
C SER A 253 -12.51 -1.55 -6.48
N THR A 254 -12.96 -0.37 -6.93
CA THR A 254 -13.43 0.72 -6.06
C THR A 254 -14.57 0.27 -5.15
N ASN A 255 -15.60 -0.40 -5.69
CA ASN A 255 -16.70 -0.92 -4.87
C ASN A 255 -16.24 -1.96 -3.85
N SER A 256 -15.29 -2.81 -4.24
CA SER A 256 -14.71 -3.78 -3.31
C SER A 256 -13.95 -3.09 -2.18
N ILE A 257 -13.20 -2.02 -2.47
CA ILE A 257 -12.52 -1.21 -1.45
C ILE A 257 -13.52 -0.56 -0.48
N ILE A 258 -14.61 0.04 -1.00
CA ILE A 258 -15.67 0.63 -0.17
C ILE A 258 -16.25 -0.43 0.79
N TRP A 259 -16.58 -1.60 0.29
CA TRP A 259 -17.11 -2.69 1.10
C TRP A 259 -16.12 -3.17 2.17
N ARG A 260 -14.84 -3.30 1.80
CA ARG A 260 -13.77 -3.67 2.75
C ARG A 260 -13.61 -2.65 3.86
N ILE A 261 -13.61 -1.35 3.54
CA ILE A 261 -13.57 -0.27 4.53
C ILE A 261 -14.78 -0.37 5.48
N GLY A 262 -15.98 -0.51 4.92
CA GLY A 262 -17.21 -0.57 5.71
C GLY A 262 -17.29 -1.78 6.64
N VAL A 263 -17.00 -2.98 6.12
CA VAL A 263 -17.15 -4.22 6.89
C VAL A 263 -15.90 -4.51 7.71
N PHE A 264 -14.74 -4.62 7.08
CA PHE A 264 -13.55 -5.12 7.75
C PHE A 264 -12.91 -4.12 8.68
N TYR A 265 -12.98 -2.82 8.38
CA TYR A 265 -12.39 -1.79 9.22
C TYR A 265 -13.43 -1.18 10.15
N LEU A 266 -14.42 -0.47 9.61
CA LEU A 266 -15.43 0.21 10.44
C LEU A 266 -16.29 -0.77 11.24
N GLY A 267 -16.85 -1.79 10.60
CA GLY A 267 -17.72 -2.76 11.25
C GLY A 267 -17.01 -3.55 12.35
N SER A 268 -15.79 -4.03 12.09
CA SER A 268 -15.06 -4.81 13.09
C SER A 268 -14.52 -3.96 14.24
N ILE A 269 -14.03 -2.74 13.98
CA ILE A 269 -13.59 -1.83 15.04
C ILE A 269 -14.76 -1.37 15.89
N LEU A 270 -15.92 -1.10 15.28
CA LEU A 270 -17.14 -0.79 16.01
C LEU A 270 -17.49 -1.91 17.00
N VAL A 271 -17.35 -3.17 16.56
CA VAL A 271 -17.54 -4.33 17.44
C VAL A 271 -16.52 -4.33 18.58
N VAL A 272 -15.23 -4.11 18.32
CA VAL A 272 -14.20 -4.03 19.39
C VAL A 272 -14.57 -2.99 20.44
N VAL A 273 -14.82 -1.73 20.05
CA VAL A 273 -15.10 -0.63 20.99
C VAL A 273 -16.49 -0.69 21.61
N SER A 274 -17.33 -1.62 21.16
CA SER A 274 -18.63 -1.92 21.78
C SER A 274 -18.55 -3.13 22.71
N LEU A 275 -17.63 -4.08 22.47
CA LEU A 275 -17.41 -5.23 23.35
C LEU A 275 -16.60 -4.89 24.58
N LEU A 276 -15.62 -3.99 24.44
CA LEU A 276 -14.77 -3.54 25.51
C LEU A 276 -14.69 -2.00 25.56
N PRO A 277 -14.62 -1.42 26.77
CA PRO A 277 -14.24 -0.02 26.94
C PRO A 277 -12.91 0.27 26.24
N TRP A 278 -12.81 1.40 25.55
CA TRP A 278 -11.61 1.78 24.81
C TRP A 278 -10.36 1.92 25.69
N ASN A 279 -10.55 2.14 26.99
CA ASN A 279 -9.51 2.27 28.01
C ASN A 279 -9.21 0.96 28.75
N ASP A 280 -9.76 -0.18 28.33
CA ASP A 280 -9.43 -1.48 28.93
C ASP A 280 -7.97 -1.84 28.61
N PRO A 281 -7.10 -2.09 29.62
CA PRO A 281 -5.68 -2.38 29.40
C PRO A 281 -5.42 -3.56 28.47
N SER A 282 -6.34 -4.54 28.44
CA SER A 282 -6.18 -5.75 27.62
C SER A 282 -6.10 -5.44 26.12
N ILE A 283 -6.71 -4.35 25.65
CA ILE A 283 -6.64 -3.92 24.24
C ILE A 283 -5.19 -3.64 23.85
N LYS A 284 -4.42 -2.99 24.72
CA LYS A 284 -3.00 -2.67 24.48
C LYS A 284 -2.11 -3.89 24.65
N ASP A 285 -2.37 -4.71 25.68
CA ASP A 285 -1.49 -5.83 26.04
C ASP A 285 -1.61 -6.99 25.05
N LYS A 286 -2.85 -7.39 24.72
CA LYS A 286 -3.17 -8.55 23.89
C LYS A 286 -3.47 -8.20 22.43
N GLY A 287 -3.79 -6.95 22.13
CA GLY A 287 -4.33 -6.53 20.84
C GLY A 287 -5.86 -6.50 20.84
N SER A 288 -6.42 -5.60 20.05
CA SER A 288 -7.84 -5.22 20.06
C SER A 288 -8.81 -6.39 19.85
N TYR A 289 -8.55 -7.22 18.84
CA TYR A 289 -9.43 -8.35 18.47
C TYR A 289 -9.33 -9.52 19.45
N VAL A 290 -8.13 -9.81 19.92
CA VAL A 290 -7.88 -10.88 20.89
C VAL A 290 -8.51 -10.51 22.22
N ALA A 291 -8.30 -9.27 22.70
CA ALA A 291 -8.93 -8.74 23.90
C ALA A 291 -10.46 -8.81 23.83
N ALA A 292 -11.05 -8.35 22.71
CA ALA A 292 -12.49 -8.35 22.52
C ALA A 292 -13.12 -9.75 22.47
N LEU A 293 -12.38 -10.77 22.00
CA LEU A 293 -12.86 -12.16 22.05
C LEU A 293 -12.68 -12.81 23.42
N ASP A 294 -11.55 -12.55 24.07
CA ASP A 294 -11.29 -13.04 25.43
C ASP A 294 -12.31 -12.48 26.43
N SER A 295 -12.80 -11.26 26.22
CA SER A 295 -13.82 -10.65 27.09
C SER A 295 -15.17 -11.34 27.02
N LEU A 296 -15.41 -12.17 26.00
CA LEU A 296 -16.63 -12.99 25.86
C LEU A 296 -16.56 -14.28 26.69
N GLY A 297 -15.41 -14.62 27.28
CA GLY A 297 -15.25 -15.86 28.05
C GLY A 297 -15.32 -17.14 27.22
N ILE A 298 -15.27 -17.04 25.89
CA ILE A 298 -15.24 -18.20 24.99
C ILE A 298 -13.85 -18.83 25.02
N ALA A 299 -13.76 -20.06 25.49
CA ALA A 299 -12.49 -20.78 25.58
C ALA A 299 -11.76 -20.82 24.23
N HIS A 300 -10.45 -20.52 24.25
CA HIS A 300 -9.55 -20.51 23.10
C HIS A 300 -9.87 -19.49 21.98
N ALA A 301 -10.89 -18.63 22.13
CA ALA A 301 -11.25 -17.66 21.08
C ALA A 301 -10.11 -16.68 20.78
N GLY A 302 -9.42 -16.17 21.80
CA GLY A 302 -8.23 -15.33 21.64
C GLY A 302 -7.09 -16.04 20.92
N GLU A 303 -6.85 -17.32 21.20
CA GLU A 303 -5.78 -18.10 20.53
C GLU A 303 -6.10 -18.41 19.07
N ILE A 304 -7.37 -18.72 18.76
CA ILE A 304 -7.83 -18.85 17.38
C ILE A 304 -7.62 -17.52 16.63
N MET A 305 -7.94 -16.40 17.27
CA MET A 305 -7.69 -15.08 16.70
C MET A 305 -6.19 -14.82 16.52
N ASN A 306 -5.33 -15.15 17.48
CA ASN A 306 -3.87 -15.05 17.31
C ASN A 306 -3.37 -15.83 16.09
N PHE A 307 -3.89 -17.05 15.87
CA PHE A 307 -3.56 -17.82 14.68
C PHE A 307 -4.00 -17.12 13.38
N ILE A 308 -5.23 -16.57 13.36
CA ILE A 308 -5.73 -15.79 12.23
C ILE A 308 -4.84 -14.55 11.99
N VAL A 309 -4.50 -13.81 13.04
CA VAL A 309 -3.63 -12.63 12.96
C VAL A 309 -2.26 -13.02 12.42
N LEU A 310 -1.68 -14.15 12.86
CA LEU A 310 -0.42 -14.66 12.34
C LEU A 310 -0.50 -14.94 10.83
N THR A 311 -1.55 -15.63 10.35
CA THR A 311 -1.74 -15.81 8.90
C THR A 311 -1.91 -14.47 8.18
N SER A 312 -2.51 -13.49 8.86
CA SER A 312 -2.74 -12.16 8.33
C SER A 312 -1.46 -11.39 8.09
N VAL A 313 -0.61 -11.30 9.11
CA VAL A 313 0.66 -10.58 9.03
C VAL A 313 1.64 -11.24 8.08
N LEU A 314 1.66 -12.58 8.02
CA LEU A 314 2.52 -13.31 7.07
C LEU A 314 2.13 -13.05 5.61
N SER A 315 0.83 -12.99 5.29
CA SER A 315 0.38 -12.65 3.93
C SER A 315 0.64 -11.18 3.57
N CYS A 316 0.49 -10.26 4.54
CA CYS A 316 0.83 -8.85 4.34
C CYS A 316 2.33 -8.66 4.10
N LEU A 317 3.19 -9.27 4.93
CA LEU A 317 4.65 -9.23 4.78
C LEU A 317 5.07 -9.70 3.39
N ASN A 318 4.49 -10.81 2.96
CA ASN A 318 4.78 -11.41 1.66
C ASN A 318 4.33 -10.51 0.49
N SER A 319 3.12 -9.96 0.54
CA SER A 319 2.63 -8.99 -0.45
C SER A 319 3.44 -7.70 -0.45
N GLY A 320 3.91 -7.25 0.71
CA GLY A 320 4.79 -6.10 0.85
C GLY A 320 6.16 -6.32 0.23
N LEU A 321 6.77 -7.51 0.41
CA LEU A 321 8.06 -7.85 -0.20
C LEU A 321 7.96 -7.89 -1.72
N TYR A 322 6.88 -8.50 -2.24
CA TYR A 322 6.57 -8.50 -3.65
C TYR A 322 6.43 -7.07 -4.21
N THR A 323 5.69 -6.21 -3.52
CA THR A 323 5.44 -4.83 -3.95
C THR A 323 6.71 -3.96 -3.90
N ALA A 324 7.50 -4.09 -2.83
CA ALA A 324 8.80 -3.42 -2.69
C ALA A 324 9.75 -3.84 -3.81
N SER A 325 9.90 -5.14 -4.07
CA SER A 325 10.82 -5.64 -5.09
C SER A 325 10.45 -5.16 -6.49
N ARG A 326 9.15 -5.08 -6.82
CA ARG A 326 8.67 -4.54 -8.11
C ARG A 326 8.88 -3.05 -8.25
N MET A 327 8.68 -2.28 -7.19
CA MET A 327 8.97 -0.84 -7.22
C MET A 327 10.46 -0.58 -7.43
N ALA A 328 11.32 -1.30 -6.70
CA ALA A 328 12.77 -1.22 -6.86
C ALA A 328 13.22 -1.64 -8.28
N PHE A 329 12.63 -2.71 -8.82
CA PHE A 329 12.86 -3.14 -10.21
C PHE A 329 12.49 -2.04 -11.21
N SER A 330 11.28 -1.47 -11.08
CA SER A 330 10.79 -0.37 -11.94
C SER A 330 11.65 0.89 -11.85
N LEU A 331 12.18 1.21 -10.68
CA LEU A 331 13.16 2.29 -10.52
C LEU A 331 14.48 1.94 -11.21
N GLY A 332 14.93 0.68 -11.14
CA GLY A 332 16.10 0.21 -11.85
C GLY A 332 15.97 0.36 -13.38
N GLU A 333 14.84 -0.04 -13.95
CA GLU A 333 14.56 0.06 -15.39
C GLU A 333 14.59 1.51 -15.90
N ARG A 334 14.12 2.46 -15.07
CA ARG A 334 14.14 3.90 -15.39
C ARG A 334 15.51 4.56 -15.16
N GLY A 335 16.51 3.81 -14.69
CA GLY A 335 17.81 4.34 -14.27
C GLY A 335 17.73 5.17 -13.00
N ASP A 336 16.64 5.06 -12.25
CA ASP A 336 16.36 5.77 -11.01
C ASP A 336 16.87 5.04 -9.75
N ALA A 337 17.20 3.75 -9.88
CA ALA A 337 17.94 2.94 -8.90
C ALA A 337 19.20 2.29 -9.54
N PRO A 338 20.08 1.64 -8.76
CA PRO A 338 21.24 0.93 -9.33
C PRO A 338 20.83 -0.06 -10.43
N LYS A 339 21.59 -0.12 -11.53
CA LYS A 339 21.29 -0.99 -12.70
C LYS A 339 21.12 -2.47 -12.35
N VAL A 340 21.65 -2.93 -11.22
CA VAL A 340 21.46 -4.30 -10.75
C VAL A 340 20.00 -4.60 -10.40
N PHE A 341 19.20 -3.59 -10.04
CA PHE A 341 17.78 -3.76 -9.71
C PHE A 341 16.93 -4.08 -10.92
N SER A 342 17.35 -3.70 -12.14
CA SER A 342 16.62 -4.01 -13.38
C SER A 342 16.93 -5.40 -13.94
N LYS A 343 17.77 -6.20 -13.26
CA LYS A 343 18.13 -7.55 -13.70
C LYS A 343 17.19 -8.58 -13.07
N THR A 344 16.65 -9.49 -13.88
CA THR A 344 15.89 -10.65 -13.43
C THR A 344 16.71 -11.93 -13.55
N THR A 345 16.37 -12.94 -12.74
CA THR A 345 16.86 -14.32 -12.94
C THR A 345 16.19 -14.96 -14.16
N SER A 346 16.63 -16.16 -14.56
CA SER A 346 15.97 -16.96 -15.62
C SER A 346 14.49 -17.27 -15.35
N ARG A 347 14.04 -17.13 -14.10
CA ARG A 347 12.63 -17.28 -13.67
C ARG A 347 11.87 -15.96 -13.64
N GLY A 348 12.45 -14.85 -14.10
CA GLY A 348 11.82 -13.53 -14.09
C GLY A 348 11.74 -12.87 -12.70
N VAL A 349 12.59 -13.27 -11.75
CA VAL A 349 12.58 -12.77 -10.36
C VAL A 349 13.68 -11.70 -10.16
N PRO A 350 13.38 -10.48 -9.66
CA PRO A 350 14.37 -9.42 -9.43
C PRO A 350 15.14 -9.62 -8.12
N MET A 351 16.07 -10.57 -8.10
CA MET A 351 16.75 -11.04 -6.89
C MET A 351 17.45 -9.92 -6.10
N ALA A 352 18.16 -9.01 -6.78
CA ALA A 352 18.85 -7.91 -6.11
C ALA A 352 17.88 -6.97 -5.37
N ALA A 353 16.73 -6.69 -5.98
CA ALA A 353 15.69 -5.86 -5.38
C ALA A 353 15.08 -6.53 -4.14
N ILE A 354 14.86 -7.84 -4.18
CA ILE A 354 14.36 -8.63 -3.04
C ILE A 354 15.38 -8.58 -1.89
N VAL A 355 16.64 -8.96 -2.15
CA VAL A 355 17.67 -9.05 -1.11
C VAL A 355 17.89 -7.71 -0.42
N VAL A 356 17.97 -6.60 -1.18
CA VAL A 356 18.12 -5.27 -0.57
C VAL A 356 16.91 -4.90 0.28
N SER A 357 15.68 -5.15 -0.20
CA SER A 357 14.47 -4.87 0.57
C SER A 357 14.43 -5.65 1.89
N VAL A 358 14.83 -6.93 1.85
CA VAL A 358 14.91 -7.80 3.04
C VAL A 358 15.99 -7.34 4.01
N VAL A 359 17.18 -6.94 3.53
CA VAL A 359 18.26 -6.42 4.38
C VAL A 359 17.82 -5.17 5.12
N PHE A 360 17.17 -4.22 4.44
CA PHE A 360 16.64 -3.04 5.14
C PHE A 360 15.51 -3.42 6.12
N GLY A 361 14.66 -4.39 5.77
CA GLY A 361 13.68 -4.95 6.70
C GLY A 361 14.33 -5.49 7.97
N PHE A 362 15.45 -6.22 7.86
CA PHE A 362 16.22 -6.69 9.01
C PHE A 362 16.80 -5.56 9.85
N VAL A 363 17.31 -4.50 9.22
CA VAL A 363 17.80 -3.32 9.93
C VAL A 363 16.66 -2.67 10.73
N ALA A 364 15.47 -2.54 10.16
CA ALA A 364 14.31 -2.00 10.85
C ALA A 364 13.83 -2.91 11.99
N VAL A 365 13.82 -4.24 11.80
CA VAL A 365 13.54 -5.22 12.88
C VAL A 365 14.55 -5.09 14.01
N PHE A 366 15.84 -4.93 13.70
CA PHE A 366 16.88 -4.75 14.72
C PHE A 366 16.66 -3.49 15.56
N PHE A 367 16.34 -2.36 14.94
CA PHE A 367 16.01 -1.14 15.67
C PHE A 367 14.75 -1.29 16.51
N ASN A 368 13.74 -2.00 16.00
CA ASN A 368 12.54 -2.30 16.77
C ASN A 368 12.86 -3.18 17.99
N TYR A 369 13.71 -4.20 17.83
CA TYR A 369 14.17 -5.01 18.97
C TYR A 369 14.90 -4.18 20.03
N LYS A 370 15.75 -3.25 19.61
CA LYS A 370 16.52 -2.43 20.56
C LYS A 370 15.65 -1.40 21.29
N PHE A 371 14.58 -0.94 20.66
CA PHE A 371 13.70 0.14 21.16
C PHE A 371 12.22 -0.15 20.83
N PRO A 372 11.62 -1.20 21.42
CA PRO A 372 10.33 -1.73 20.98
C PRO A 372 9.17 -0.76 21.15
N ASP A 373 9.15 0.00 22.25
CA ASP A 373 8.04 0.89 22.60
C ASP A 373 7.94 2.13 21.71
N SER A 374 9.08 2.67 21.26
CA SER A 374 9.14 3.90 20.45
C SER A 374 9.22 3.61 18.96
N VAL A 375 10.04 2.64 18.55
CA VAL A 375 10.32 2.39 17.13
C VAL A 375 9.11 1.82 16.41
N PHE A 376 8.28 0.98 17.06
CA PHE A 376 7.08 0.44 16.38
C PHE A 376 6.13 1.57 15.97
N LEU A 377 5.71 2.41 16.92
CA LEU A 377 4.81 3.53 16.67
C LEU A 377 5.43 4.54 15.71
N PHE A 378 6.72 4.84 15.88
CA PHE A 378 7.45 5.70 14.96
C PHE A 378 7.45 5.16 13.53
N LEU A 379 7.73 3.87 13.33
CA LEU A 379 7.73 3.23 12.01
C LEU A 379 6.35 3.28 11.35
N VAL A 380 5.29 3.00 12.10
CA VAL A 380 3.91 3.04 11.59
C VAL A 380 3.50 4.48 11.26
N ASN A 381 3.73 5.42 12.17
CA ASN A 381 3.35 6.82 11.99
C ASN A 381 4.14 7.48 10.85
N SER A 382 5.46 7.28 10.78
CA SER A 382 6.29 7.81 9.70
C SER A 382 5.88 7.24 8.34
N SER A 383 5.55 5.94 8.28
CA SER A 383 5.01 5.29 7.08
C SER A 383 3.64 5.87 6.69
N GLY A 384 2.76 6.15 7.66
CA GLY A 384 1.48 6.82 7.43
C GLY A 384 1.66 8.24 6.86
N ALA A 385 2.66 8.99 7.33
CA ALA A 385 2.96 10.31 6.80
C ALA A 385 3.51 10.23 5.36
N VAL A 386 4.45 9.31 5.11
CA VAL A 386 4.95 9.01 3.76
C VAL A 386 3.81 8.64 2.81
N ALA A 387 2.86 7.83 3.27
CA ALA A 387 1.68 7.45 2.51
C ALA A 387 0.82 8.66 2.09
N LEU A 388 0.58 9.59 3.02
CA LEU A 388 -0.11 10.85 2.72
C LEU A 388 0.62 11.68 1.66
N PHE A 389 1.95 11.76 1.71
CA PHE A 389 2.73 12.42 0.66
C PHE A 389 2.55 11.74 -0.70
N VAL A 390 2.60 10.41 -0.76
CA VAL A 390 2.38 9.65 -2.00
C VAL A 390 0.97 9.94 -2.57
N TRP A 391 -0.06 9.91 -1.72
CA TRP A 391 -1.44 10.21 -2.13
C TRP A 391 -1.62 11.66 -2.57
N LEU A 392 -0.93 12.61 -1.93
CA LEU A 392 -0.95 14.01 -2.32
C LEU A 392 -0.38 14.19 -3.73
N VAL A 393 0.74 13.53 -4.04
CA VAL A 393 1.32 13.60 -5.39
C VAL A 393 0.45 12.88 -6.42
N ILE A 394 -0.26 11.81 -6.04
CA ILE A 394 -1.29 11.19 -6.90
C ILE A 394 -2.39 12.19 -7.26
N CYS A 395 -2.87 12.99 -6.30
CA CYS A 395 -3.89 14.02 -6.55
C CYS A 395 -3.41 15.02 -7.62
N PHE A 396 -2.21 15.57 -7.44
CA PHE A 396 -1.63 16.51 -8.41
C PHE A 396 -1.33 15.86 -9.77
N SER A 397 -0.87 14.61 -9.75
CA SER A 397 -0.64 13.82 -10.97
C SER A 397 -1.94 13.64 -11.75
N GLN A 398 -3.06 13.33 -11.08
CA GLN A 398 -4.36 13.18 -11.74
C GLN A 398 -4.87 14.50 -12.33
N LEU A 399 -4.76 15.62 -11.61
CA LEU A 399 -5.14 16.95 -12.14
C LEU A 399 -4.38 17.29 -13.43
N ARG A 400 -3.09 16.98 -13.46
CA ARG A 400 -2.23 17.28 -14.61
C ARG A 400 -2.44 16.27 -15.75
N MET A 401 -2.49 14.98 -15.44
CA MET A 401 -2.75 13.90 -16.40
C MET A 401 -4.11 14.03 -17.07
N ARG A 402 -5.15 14.45 -16.35
CA ARG A 402 -6.47 14.70 -16.96
C ARG A 402 -6.36 15.67 -18.12
N LYS A 403 -5.67 16.79 -17.93
CA LYS A 403 -5.49 17.83 -18.95
C LYS A 403 -4.66 17.31 -20.13
N ILE A 404 -3.62 16.52 -19.84
CA ILE A 404 -2.78 15.89 -20.86
C ILE A 404 -3.61 14.91 -21.71
N ILE A 405 -4.33 13.98 -21.06
CA ILE A 405 -5.17 12.97 -21.73
C ILE A 405 -6.25 13.65 -22.58
N GLN A 406 -6.93 14.68 -22.05
CA GLN A 406 -7.96 15.42 -22.80
C GLN A 406 -7.41 16.10 -24.06
N ARG A 407 -6.13 16.50 -24.06
CA ARG A 407 -5.47 17.13 -25.20
C ARG A 407 -4.92 16.12 -26.19
N GLU A 408 -4.33 15.03 -25.71
CA GLU A 408 -3.60 14.06 -26.54
C GLU A 408 -4.48 12.92 -27.05
N ALA A 409 -5.41 12.43 -26.23
CA ALA A 409 -6.17 11.21 -26.48
C ALA A 409 -7.48 11.18 -25.64
N PRO A 410 -8.45 12.08 -25.90
CA PRO A 410 -9.67 12.20 -25.10
C PRO A 410 -10.51 10.91 -25.05
N GLU A 411 -10.40 10.05 -26.07
CA GLU A 411 -11.04 8.75 -26.16
C GLU A 411 -10.54 7.74 -25.12
N LYS A 412 -9.31 7.91 -24.61
CA LYS A 412 -8.74 7.04 -23.56
C LYS A 412 -9.30 7.30 -22.18
N LEU A 413 -10.09 8.36 -22.00
CA LEU A 413 -10.68 8.77 -20.73
C LEU A 413 -11.92 7.94 -20.36
N VAL A 414 -11.76 6.61 -20.34
CA VAL A 414 -12.81 5.61 -20.10
C VAL A 414 -13.26 5.56 -18.65
N VAL A 415 -12.35 5.81 -17.71
CA VAL A 415 -12.64 5.99 -16.29
C VAL A 415 -12.54 7.47 -15.95
N LYS A 416 -13.50 7.98 -15.16
CA LYS A 416 -13.55 9.39 -14.75
C LYS A 416 -13.70 9.52 -13.23
N MET A 417 -12.92 10.41 -12.66
CA MET A 417 -13.01 10.86 -11.28
C MET A 417 -14.36 11.57 -11.08
N TRP A 418 -15.01 11.26 -9.97
CA TRP A 418 -16.29 11.85 -9.62
C TRP A 418 -16.12 13.34 -9.30
N LEU A 419 -17.08 14.18 -9.71
CA LEU A 419 -17.09 15.63 -9.51
C LEU A 419 -15.73 16.31 -9.77
N TYR A 420 -15.00 15.88 -10.80
CA TYR A 420 -13.73 16.48 -11.18
C TYR A 420 -13.91 17.97 -11.56
N PRO A 421 -13.02 18.89 -11.10
CA PRO A 421 -11.82 18.68 -10.30
C PRO A 421 -12.01 18.83 -8.78
N TYR A 422 -13.24 19.07 -8.30
CA TYR A 422 -13.53 19.46 -6.92
C TYR A 422 -13.14 18.40 -5.91
N LEU A 423 -13.46 17.12 -6.15
CA LEU A 423 -13.07 16.05 -5.22
C LEU A 423 -11.55 15.86 -5.17
N THR A 424 -10.84 16.03 -6.28
CA THR A 424 -9.37 15.96 -6.27
C THR A 424 -8.76 17.07 -5.41
N TRP A 425 -9.27 18.30 -5.54
CA TRP A 425 -8.83 19.41 -4.69
C TRP A 425 -9.22 19.22 -3.22
N ALA A 426 -10.42 18.72 -2.95
CA ALA A 426 -10.86 18.42 -1.59
C ALA A 426 -9.99 17.36 -0.92
N THR A 427 -9.65 16.26 -1.63
CA THR A 427 -8.70 15.25 -1.16
C THR A 427 -7.33 15.86 -0.86
N ALA A 428 -6.77 16.64 -1.78
CA ALA A 428 -5.47 17.29 -1.59
C ALA A 428 -5.49 18.26 -0.40
N ALA A 429 -6.53 19.10 -0.28
CA ALA A 429 -6.69 20.04 0.82
C ALA A 429 -6.83 19.34 2.17
N LEU A 430 -7.58 18.23 2.23
CA LEU A 430 -7.73 17.44 3.45
C LEU A 430 -6.41 16.79 3.86
N ILE A 431 -5.62 16.25 2.92
CA ILE A 431 -4.29 15.70 3.22
C ILE A 431 -3.37 16.79 3.77
N VAL A 432 -3.33 17.97 3.13
CA VAL A 432 -2.53 19.11 3.61
C VAL A 432 -3.00 19.59 4.98
N PHE A 433 -4.31 19.63 5.22
CA PHE A 433 -4.88 19.98 6.52
C PHE A 433 -4.48 18.99 7.62
N VAL A 434 -4.55 17.67 7.36
CA VAL A 434 -4.10 16.65 8.31
C VAL A 434 -2.62 16.84 8.62
N LEU A 435 -1.76 16.92 7.61
CA LEU A 435 -0.32 17.10 7.81
C LEU A 435 -0.01 18.40 8.57
N GLY A 436 -0.74 19.49 8.27
CA GLY A 436 -0.61 20.76 8.96
C GLY A 436 -1.05 20.72 10.42
N TYR A 437 -2.18 20.06 10.72
CA TYR A 437 -2.65 19.86 12.08
C TYR A 437 -1.66 19.03 12.89
N MET A 438 -1.09 17.98 12.30
CA MET A 438 -0.11 17.13 12.98
C MET A 438 1.17 17.87 13.34
N LEU A 439 1.54 18.95 12.66
CA LEU A 439 2.65 19.82 13.08
C LEU A 439 2.37 20.53 14.42
N THR A 440 1.09 20.65 14.82
CA THR A 440 0.68 21.24 16.11
C THR A 440 0.51 20.19 17.22
N ASP A 441 0.50 18.91 16.89
CA ASP A 441 0.34 17.82 17.85
C ASP A 441 1.67 17.46 18.51
N THR A 442 1.88 18.00 19.71
CA THR A 442 3.05 17.70 20.55
C THR A 442 2.80 16.59 21.56
N GLU A 443 1.55 16.17 21.76
CA GLU A 443 1.18 15.23 22.83
C GLU A 443 1.29 13.77 22.37
N HIS A 444 1.12 13.50 21.07
CA HIS A 444 1.12 12.13 20.52
C HIS A 444 2.25 11.91 19.49
N ASP A 445 3.36 12.64 19.64
CA ASP A 445 4.52 12.62 18.73
C ASP A 445 4.18 12.91 17.25
N GLY A 446 3.00 13.47 16.97
CA GLY A 446 2.54 13.81 15.63
C GLY A 446 3.46 14.79 14.93
N ARG A 447 3.92 15.82 15.67
CA ARG A 447 4.85 16.83 15.18
C ARG A 447 6.20 16.22 14.80
N GLU A 448 6.79 15.41 15.67
CA GLU A 448 8.07 14.77 15.40
C GLU A 448 7.98 13.83 14.21
N THR A 449 6.91 13.03 14.14
CA THR A 449 6.64 12.13 13.02
C THR A 449 6.59 12.90 11.70
N VAL A 450 5.81 13.99 11.63
CA VAL A 450 5.66 14.76 10.39
C VAL A 450 6.96 15.47 10.03
N LEU A 451 7.69 16.03 10.99
CA LEU A 451 8.98 16.68 10.74
C LEU A 451 10.02 15.70 10.20
N LEU A 452 10.12 14.51 10.80
CA LEU A 452 11.04 13.46 10.33
C LEU A 452 10.62 12.92 8.95
N SER A 453 9.32 12.78 8.70
CA SER A 453 8.81 12.37 7.39
C SER A 453 9.04 13.43 6.32
N LEU A 454 8.87 14.71 6.65
CA LEU A 454 9.22 15.84 5.79
C LEU A 454 10.71 15.89 5.52
N LEU A 455 11.55 15.60 6.52
CA LEU A 455 13.00 15.53 6.35
C LEU A 455 13.37 14.40 5.37
N VAL A 456 12.81 13.21 5.52
CA VAL A 456 13.01 12.09 4.58
C VAL A 456 12.55 12.47 3.18
N ALA A 457 11.36 13.06 3.04
CA ALA A 457 10.85 13.54 1.76
C ALA A 457 11.77 14.61 1.14
N ALA A 458 12.26 15.55 1.94
CA ALA A 458 13.18 16.60 1.50
C ALA A 458 14.53 16.03 1.05
N ILE A 459 15.08 15.04 1.76
CA ILE A 459 16.31 14.34 1.37
C ILE A 459 16.10 13.61 0.04
N VAL A 460 15.00 12.86 -0.10
CA VAL A 460 14.67 12.16 -1.34
C VAL A 460 14.51 13.14 -2.51
N LEU A 461 13.83 14.26 -2.29
CA LEU A 461 13.68 15.33 -3.29
C LEU A 461 15.03 15.96 -3.64
N ALA A 462 15.88 16.25 -2.65
CA ALA A 462 17.21 16.80 -2.89
C ALA A 462 18.06 15.85 -3.75
N ILE A 463 18.04 14.54 -3.45
CA ILE A 463 18.69 13.52 -4.26
C ILE A 463 18.10 13.50 -5.68
N ALA A 464 16.77 13.58 -5.81
CA ALA A 464 16.10 13.62 -7.11
C ALA A 464 16.58 14.80 -7.97
N PHE A 465 16.64 16.00 -7.38
CA PHE A 465 17.09 17.22 -8.06
C PHE A 465 18.59 17.17 -8.40
N VAL A 466 19.44 16.69 -7.50
CA VAL A 466 20.88 16.51 -7.77
C VAL A 466 21.08 15.54 -8.93
N LYS A 467 20.38 14.40 -8.92
CA LYS A 467 20.43 13.41 -9.99
C LYS A 467 19.92 13.96 -11.32
N GLN A 468 18.85 14.75 -11.30
CA GLN A 468 18.34 15.42 -12.49
C GLN A 468 19.35 16.44 -13.05
N LYS A 469 20.02 17.20 -12.20
CA LYS A 469 21.04 18.18 -12.61
C LYS A 469 22.29 17.51 -13.18
N LEU A 470 22.74 16.41 -12.55
CA LEU A 470 23.90 15.63 -13.01
C LEU A 470 23.59 14.86 -14.32
N GLY A 471 22.40 14.28 -14.45
CA GLY A 471 21.97 13.58 -15.67
C GLY A 471 21.62 14.53 -16.82
N GLY A 472 21.17 15.75 -16.52
CA GLY A 472 20.97 16.81 -17.51
C GLY A 472 22.29 17.29 -18.13
N SER A 473 23.37 17.31 -17.35
CA SER A 473 24.71 17.69 -17.84
C SER A 473 25.22 16.72 -18.90
N THR A 474 24.99 15.40 -18.74
CA THR A 474 25.43 14.39 -19.71
C THR A 474 24.60 14.40 -21.00
N ALA A 475 23.31 14.77 -20.93
CA ALA A 475 22.46 14.89 -22.11
C ALA A 475 22.78 16.14 -22.96
N THR A 476 23.16 17.25 -22.32
CA THR A 476 23.64 18.45 -23.04
C THR A 476 25.03 18.24 -23.64
N GLU A 477 25.89 17.45 -23.01
CA GLU A 477 27.21 17.11 -23.56
C GLU A 477 27.11 16.13 -24.75
N ALA A 478 26.19 15.16 -24.70
CA ALA A 478 25.89 14.28 -25.83
C ALA A 478 25.25 15.01 -27.02
N ALA A 479 24.50 16.09 -26.78
CA ALA A 479 23.96 16.96 -27.83
C ALA A 479 24.97 18.00 -28.35
N GLY A 480 26.05 18.27 -27.59
CA GLY A 480 27.07 19.28 -27.91
C GLY A 480 28.31 18.75 -28.64
N VAL A 481 28.50 17.43 -28.73
CA VAL A 481 29.65 16.80 -29.44
C VAL A 481 29.35 16.52 -30.92
N GLY A 482 28.17 16.86 -31.42
CA GLY A 482 27.87 16.92 -32.86
C GLY A 482 28.31 18.25 -33.50
N ALA A 483 29.61 18.51 -33.58
CA ALA A 483 30.15 19.66 -34.30
C ALA A 483 30.23 19.39 -35.84
N PRO A 484 30.28 20.45 -36.68
CA PRO A 484 29.61 20.52 -37.98
C PRO A 484 30.50 20.24 -39.23
N VAL A 485 29.86 20.38 -40.40
CA VAL A 485 30.39 20.62 -41.77
C VAL A 485 30.51 19.39 -42.68
N GLY A 486 29.69 19.40 -43.73
CA GLY A 486 29.80 18.57 -44.92
C GLY A 486 28.82 19.06 -45.99
N GLY A 487 29.07 20.26 -46.53
CA GLY A 487 28.30 20.80 -47.65
C GLY A 487 28.52 19.95 -48.91
N ALA A 488 27.49 19.20 -49.31
CA ALA A 488 27.45 18.56 -50.60
C ALA A 488 26.92 19.56 -51.64
N LYS A 489 27.82 19.97 -52.55
CA LYS A 489 27.48 20.65 -53.81
C LYS A 489 26.57 19.74 -54.63
N GLU A 490 25.46 20.31 -55.12
CA GLU A 490 24.73 19.78 -56.27
C GLU A 490 25.64 19.78 -57.51
N PRO A 491 25.55 18.74 -58.37
CA PRO A 491 25.89 18.90 -59.78
C PRO A 491 24.60 19.12 -60.57
N VAL A 492 24.42 20.35 -61.03
CA VAL A 492 23.71 20.63 -62.28
C VAL A 492 24.74 20.46 -63.39
N ASP A 493 24.55 19.49 -64.28
CA ASP A 493 24.82 19.75 -65.69
C ASP A 493 24.05 18.83 -66.63
N ALA A 494 23.66 19.43 -67.75
CA ALA A 494 22.81 18.90 -68.80
C ALA A 494 23.64 18.43 -70.00
N THR A 495 23.23 17.35 -70.66
CA THR A 495 23.44 17.04 -72.10
C THR A 495 22.56 15.83 -72.44
N SER A 496 21.54 15.92 -73.30
CA SER A 496 21.57 15.95 -74.79
C SER A 496 21.44 14.55 -75.41
N GLU A 497 20.41 14.40 -76.25
CA GLU A 497 20.28 13.50 -77.42
C GLU A 497 20.19 11.97 -77.22
N ALA A 498 18.98 11.43 -77.40
CA ALA A 498 18.56 10.55 -78.51
C ALA A 498 17.21 9.87 -78.20
#